data_AF-A0A7Y2VN41-F1
#
_entry.id   AF-A0A7Y2VN41-F1
#
_cell.length_a   1.000
_cell.length_b   1.000
_cell.length_c   1.000
_cell.angle_alpha   90.00
_cell.angle_beta   90.00
_cell.angle_gamma   90.00
#
_symmetry.space_group_name_H-M   'P 1'
#
loop_
_entity.id
_entity.type
_entity.pdbx_description
1 polymer ?
#
loop_
_entity_poly.entity_id
_entity_poly.type
_entity_poly.pdbx_seq_one_letter_code
_entity_poly.pdbx_strand_id
1 'polypeptide(L)'
;MTESEAVAEKPAGFLGTVERIGNKLPDPAMLFVGLLFVVWLVSWALSYVSFDVIDPRSGEALVIRNLLSGAALTEFTSVMVTNFSHFHPVGVVLVAMLGIGVAEATGFIHTGLRALLNVT
;
A
#
# COMPACT_ATOMS: atom_id res chain seq x y z
N MET A 1 41.26 -10.76 -21.63
CA MET A 1 40.36 -9.61 -21.44
C MET A 1 39.21 -9.78 -22.42
N THR A 2 38.07 -10.26 -21.92
CA THR A 2 36.68 -10.05 -22.36
C THR A 2 35.86 -11.22 -21.82
N GLU A 3 35.36 -11.07 -20.60
CA GLU A 3 34.24 -11.90 -20.15
C GLU A 3 33.07 -11.58 -21.08
N SER A 4 32.63 -12.58 -21.84
CA SER A 4 31.43 -12.50 -22.66
C SER A 4 30.25 -12.45 -21.68
N GLU A 5 29.70 -11.25 -21.48
CA GLU A 5 28.42 -11.09 -20.80
C GLU A 5 27.38 -11.97 -21.51
N ALA A 6 26.88 -12.99 -20.81
CA ALA A 6 25.78 -13.79 -21.29
C ALA A 6 24.54 -12.89 -21.36
N VAL A 7 24.17 -12.49 -22.57
CA VAL A 7 22.94 -11.73 -22.82
C VAL A 7 21.78 -12.66 -22.50
N ALA A 8 21.15 -12.47 -21.33
CA ALA A 8 19.96 -13.19 -20.93
C ALA A 8 18.86 -13.00 -21.98
N GLU A 9 18.47 -14.08 -22.64
CA GLU A 9 17.41 -14.07 -23.65
C GLU A 9 16.07 -13.76 -22.97
N LYS A 10 15.42 -12.66 -23.38
CA LYS A 10 14.11 -12.27 -22.82
C LYS A 10 13.11 -13.39 -23.06
N PRO A 11 12.44 -13.92 -22.01
CA PRO A 11 11.52 -15.03 -22.19
C PRO A 11 10.40 -14.61 -23.16
N ALA A 12 10.24 -15.34 -24.26
CA ALA A 12 9.17 -15.11 -25.22
C ALA A 12 7.89 -15.86 -24.81
N GLY A 13 6.73 -15.35 -25.22
CA GLY A 13 5.42 -15.96 -24.92
C GLY A 13 4.76 -15.46 -23.64
N PHE A 14 3.96 -16.33 -23.01
CA PHE A 14 3.14 -15.99 -21.83
C PHE A 14 3.97 -15.45 -20.66
N LEU A 15 5.09 -16.10 -20.32
CA LEU A 15 5.97 -15.67 -19.22
C LEU A 15 6.61 -14.30 -19.48
N GLY A 16 6.98 -14.01 -20.74
CA GLY A 16 7.48 -12.70 -21.14
C GLY A 16 6.46 -11.57 -21.01
N THR A 17 5.19 -11.90 -21.21
CA THR A 17 4.09 -10.95 -21.01
C THR A 17 3.87 -10.69 -19.52
N VAL A 18 3.89 -11.74 -18.68
CA VAL A 18 3.77 -11.62 -17.22
C VAL A 18 4.93 -10.80 -16.64
N GLU A 19 6.16 -11.07 -17.03
CA GLU A 19 7.34 -10.31 -16.60
C GLU A 19 7.23 -8.83 -16.99
N ARG A 20 6.84 -8.56 -18.24
CA ARG A 20 6.72 -7.18 -18.74
C ARG A 20 5.62 -6.40 -18.04
N ILE A 21 4.52 -7.06 -17.66
CA ILE A 21 3.44 -6.44 -16.87
C ILE A 21 3.89 -6.21 -15.43
N GLY A 22 4.52 -7.22 -14.80
CA GLY A 22 5.03 -7.11 -13.43
C GLY A 22 6.06 -5.99 -13.27
N ASN A 23 7.02 -5.89 -14.18
CA ASN A 23 8.04 -4.84 -14.17
C ASN A 23 7.51 -3.43 -14.50
N LYS A 24 6.29 -3.32 -15.04
CA LYS A 24 5.66 -2.03 -15.36
C LYS A 24 4.86 -1.47 -14.19
N LEU A 25 4.52 -2.29 -13.20
CA LEU A 25 3.83 -1.82 -12.00
C LEU A 25 4.80 -0.94 -11.19
N PRO A 26 4.46 0.33 -10.93
CA PRO A 26 5.28 1.18 -10.08
C PRO A 26 5.23 0.67 -8.64
N ASP A 27 6.18 1.13 -7.83
CA ASP A 27 6.24 0.84 -6.40
C ASP A 27 4.85 1.05 -5.74
N PRO A 28 4.42 0.14 -4.85
CA PRO A 28 3.11 0.24 -4.20
C PRO A 28 2.81 1.60 -3.55
N ALA A 29 3.80 2.27 -2.95
CA ALA A 29 3.57 3.58 -2.35
C ALA A 29 3.21 4.63 -3.42
N MET A 30 3.87 4.58 -4.58
CA MET A 30 3.56 5.46 -5.71
C MET A 30 2.17 5.20 -6.29
N LEU A 31 1.70 3.95 -6.28
CA LEU A 31 0.32 3.64 -6.66
C LEU A 31 -0.68 4.34 -5.74
N PHE A 32 -0.48 4.31 -4.42
CA PHE A 32 -1.37 5.01 -3.48
C PHE A 32 -1.33 6.53 -3.63
N VAL A 33 -0.16 7.12 -3.87
CA VAL A 33 -0.04 8.55 -4.17
C VAL A 33 -0.80 8.89 -5.46
N GLY A 34 -0.65 8.08 -6.51
CA GLY A 34 -1.41 8.25 -7.75
C GLY A 34 -2.92 8.16 -7.53
N LEU A 35 -3.38 7.15 -6.79
CA LEU A 35 -4.79 6.99 -6.43
C LEU A 35 -5.34 8.17 -5.62
N LEU A 36 -4.57 8.72 -4.69
CA LEU A 36 -4.95 9.93 -3.95
C LEU A 36 -5.26 11.09 -4.89
N PHE A 37 -4.37 11.37 -5.85
CA PHE A 37 -4.60 12.43 -6.84
C PHE A 37 -5.82 12.15 -7.71
N VAL A 38 -6.00 10.90 -8.15
CA VAL A 38 -7.19 10.50 -8.92
C VAL A 38 -8.46 10.77 -8.12
N VAL A 39 -8.51 10.36 -6.85
CA VAL A 39 -9.68 10.60 -5.97
C VAL A 39 -9.93 12.08 -5.79
N TRP A 40 -8.90 12.90 -5.58
CA TRP A 40 -9.05 14.36 -5.50
C TRP A 40 -9.68 14.94 -6.77
N LEU A 41 -9.15 14.59 -7.94
CA LEU A 41 -9.67 15.08 -9.22
C LEU A 41 -11.09 14.59 -9.52
N VAL A 42 -11.38 13.31 -9.26
CA VAL A 42 -12.71 12.74 -9.46
C VAL A 42 -13.72 13.35 -8.49
N SER A 43 -13.35 13.54 -7.21
CA SER A 43 -14.22 14.18 -6.22
C SER A 43 -14.54 15.63 -6.60
N TRP A 44 -13.57 16.37 -7.13
CA TRP A 44 -13.76 17.72 -7.63
C TRP A 44 -14.70 17.73 -8.85
N ALA A 45 -14.43 16.90 -9.86
CA ALA A 45 -15.24 16.83 -11.07
C ALA A 45 -16.69 16.42 -10.79
N LEU A 46 -16.91 15.43 -9.91
CA LEU A 46 -18.25 14.93 -9.58
C LEU A 46 -18.99 15.80 -8.56
N SER A 47 -18.31 16.71 -7.85
CA SER A 47 -18.97 17.61 -6.88
C SER A 47 -19.97 18.58 -7.51
N TYR A 48 -19.88 18.81 -8.83
CA TYR A 48 -20.84 19.62 -9.59
C TYR A 48 -22.10 18.87 -10.00
N VAL A 49 -22.13 17.55 -9.82
CA VAL A 49 -23.25 16.68 -10.20
C VAL A 49 -24.04 16.32 -8.94
N SER A 50 -25.35 16.55 -8.98
CA SER A 50 -26.27 16.08 -7.93
C SER A 50 -26.71 14.65 -8.21
N PHE A 51 -26.55 13.78 -7.23
CA PHE A 51 -27.00 12.38 -7.28
C PHE A 51 -28.27 12.24 -6.43
N ASP A 52 -29.34 11.72 -7.00
CA ASP A 52 -30.60 11.45 -6.29
C ASP A 52 -30.60 10.04 -5.69
N VAL A 53 -29.51 9.72 -4.99
CA VAL A 53 -29.31 8.42 -4.33
C VAL A 53 -29.41 8.63 -2.83
N ILE A 54 -30.34 7.92 -2.20
CA ILE A 54 -30.49 7.89 -0.75
C ILE A 54 -29.66 6.74 -0.19
N ASP A 55 -28.86 7.00 0.84
CA ASP A 55 -28.15 5.95 1.56
C ASP A 55 -29.17 5.12 2.36
N PRO A 56 -29.31 3.81 2.10
CA PRO A 56 -30.29 2.95 2.79
C PRO A 56 -29.96 2.72 4.27
N ARG A 57 -28.76 3.10 4.74
CA ARG A 57 -28.32 2.93 6.14
C ARG A 57 -28.66 4.15 7.00
N SER A 58 -28.60 5.35 6.43
CA SER A 58 -28.85 6.61 7.14
C SER A 58 -30.18 7.27 6.75
N GLY A 59 -30.71 6.97 5.56
CA GLY A 59 -31.88 7.65 5.01
C GLY A 59 -31.58 9.06 4.45
N GLU A 60 -30.31 9.46 4.41
CA GLU A 60 -29.87 10.77 3.91
C GLU A 60 -29.47 10.70 2.43
N ALA A 61 -29.54 11.85 1.75
CA ALA A 61 -29.07 11.97 0.37
C ALA A 61 -27.53 11.86 0.30
N LEU A 62 -27.04 11.09 -0.67
CA LEU A 62 -25.61 10.93 -0.92
C LEU A 62 -25.05 12.21 -1.56
N VAL A 63 -24.20 12.92 -0.81
CA VAL A 63 -23.54 14.15 -1.29
C VAL A 63 -22.05 13.91 -1.49
N ILE A 64 -21.57 14.17 -2.70
CA ILE A 64 -20.14 14.13 -3.02
C ILE A 64 -19.46 15.39 -2.49
N ARG A 65 -18.40 15.22 -1.69
CA ARG A 65 -17.59 16.32 -1.16
C ARG A 65 -16.37 16.53 -2.04
N ASN A 66 -16.10 17.79 -2.41
CA ASN A 66 -14.89 18.16 -3.13
C ASN A 66 -13.69 18.21 -2.17
N LEU A 67 -12.75 17.27 -2.31
CA LEU A 67 -11.56 17.18 -1.47
C LEU A 67 -10.50 18.25 -1.79
N LEU A 68 -10.61 18.96 -2.92
CA LEU A 68 -9.74 20.09 -3.27
C LEU A 68 -10.26 21.43 -2.74
N SER A 69 -11.39 21.45 -2.03
CA SER A 69 -11.87 22.66 -1.36
C SER A 69 -10.95 23.06 -0.21
N GLY A 70 -10.87 24.36 0.09
CA GLY A 70 -9.98 24.86 1.16
C GLY A 70 -10.26 24.24 2.53
N ALA A 71 -11.54 24.00 2.84
CA ALA A 71 -11.94 23.31 4.07
C ALA A 71 -11.45 21.85 4.10
N ALA A 72 -11.65 21.09 3.03
CA ALA A 72 -11.25 19.69 2.96
C ALA A 72 -9.72 19.52 2.96
N LEU A 73 -8.96 20.43 2.34
CA LEU A 73 -7.49 20.41 2.40
C LEU A 73 -6.97 20.74 3.81
N THR A 74 -7.62 21.69 4.49
CA THR A 74 -7.29 22.01 5.89
C THR A 74 -7.59 20.82 6.81
N GLU A 75 -8.74 20.18 6.63
CA GLU A 75 -9.09 18.96 7.36
C GLU A 75 -8.09 17.84 7.07
N PHE A 76 -7.83 17.55 5.78
CA PHE A 76 -6.88 16.53 5.35
C PHE A 76 -5.52 16.68 6.04
N THR A 77 -4.95 17.88 6.02
CA THR A 77 -3.67 18.15 6.68
C THR A 77 -3.76 18.06 8.20
N SER A 78 -4.88 18.49 8.79
CA SER A 78 -5.11 18.41 10.25
C SER A 78 -5.22 16.97 10.76
N VAL A 79 -5.83 16.05 10.00
CA VAL A 79 -6.06 14.67 10.44
C VAL A 79 -5.07 13.67 9.85
N MET A 80 -4.17 14.09 8.95
CA MET A 80 -3.24 13.21 8.24
C MET A 80 -2.45 12.28 9.16
N VAL A 81 -1.85 12.83 10.23
CA VAL A 81 -1.06 12.05 11.19
C VAL A 81 -1.93 11.09 11.98
N THR A 82 -3.12 11.53 12.38
CA THR A 82 -4.10 10.71 13.11
C THR A 82 -4.56 9.53 12.26
N ASN A 83 -4.87 9.75 10.98
CA ASN A 83 -5.26 8.69 10.04
C ASN A 83 -4.13 7.68 9.84
N PHE A 84 -2.89 8.15 9.72
CA PHE A 84 -1.73 7.27 9.59
C PHE A 84 -1.49 6.44 10.86
N SER A 85 -1.54 7.06 12.05
CA SER A 85 -1.29 6.38 13.32
C SER A 85 -2.39 5.40 13.72
N HIS A 86 -3.63 5.66 13.34
CA HIS A 86 -4.78 4.78 13.60
C HIS A 86 -4.96 3.70 12.52
N PHE A 87 -4.10 3.66 11.50
CA PHE A 87 -4.15 2.60 10.51
C PHE A 87 -3.72 1.29 11.18
N HIS A 88 -4.71 0.44 11.47
CA HIS A 88 -4.57 -0.75 12.32
C HIS A 88 -3.35 -1.63 12.00
N PRO A 89 -3.04 -1.93 10.72
CA PRO A 89 -1.89 -2.76 10.38
C PRO A 89 -0.53 -2.18 10.81
N VAL A 90 -0.37 -0.85 10.84
CA VAL A 90 0.92 -0.22 11.16
C VAL A 90 1.33 -0.51 12.60
N GLY A 91 0.43 -0.30 13.56
CA GLY A 91 0.73 -0.54 14.98
C GLY A 91 1.05 -2.00 15.27
N VAL A 92 0.24 -2.93 14.74
CA VAL A 92 0.42 -4.38 14.98
C VAL A 92 1.74 -4.86 14.42
N VAL A 93 2.10 -4.45 13.20
CA VAL A 93 3.36 -4.87 12.57
C VAL A 93 4.57 -4.31 13.31
N LEU A 94 4.56 -3.04 13.74
CA LEU A 94 5.69 -2.46 14.48
C LEU A 94 5.94 -3.17 15.81
N VAL A 95 4.86 -3.48 16.56
CA VAL A 95 4.97 -4.22 17.83
C VAL A 95 5.48 -5.65 17.60
N ALA A 96 4.98 -6.32 16.57
CA ALA A 96 5.44 -7.67 16.21
C ALA A 96 6.92 -7.67 15.79
N MET A 97 7.35 -6.71 14.96
CA MET A 97 8.74 -6.57 14.52
C MET A 97 9.69 -6.22 15.67
N LEU A 98 9.24 -5.47 16.68
CA LEU A 98 10.03 -5.23 17.89
C LEU A 98 10.31 -6.54 18.64
N GLY A 99 9.28 -7.37 18.86
CA GLY A 99 9.45 -8.67 19.52
C GLY A 99 10.34 -9.63 18.73
N ILE A 100 10.15 -9.69 17.41
CA ILE A 100 10.97 -10.49 16.50
C ILE A 100 12.41 -10.01 16.51
N GLY A 101 12.63 -8.69 16.47
CA GLY A 101 13.98 -8.10 16.52
C GLY A 101 14.74 -8.47 17.78
N VAL A 102 14.08 -8.53 18.95
CA VAL A 102 14.71 -8.99 20.20
C VAL A 102 15.03 -10.49 20.15
N ALA A 103 14.08 -11.31 19.68
CA ALA A 103 14.28 -12.76 19.55
C ALA A 103 15.41 -13.10 18.57
N GLU A 104 15.56 -12.32 17.51
CA GLU A 104 16.60 -12.52 16.51
C GLU A 104 17.96 -12.02 16.99
N ALA A 105 18.03 -10.82 17.59
CA ALA A 105 19.27 -10.25 18.12
C ALA A 105 19.88 -11.07 19.28
N THR A 106 19.05 -11.75 20.07
CA THR A 106 19.50 -12.67 21.13
C THR A 106 19.91 -14.05 20.61
N GLY A 107 19.72 -14.33 19.32
CA GLY A 107 20.00 -15.63 18.72
C GLY A 107 18.99 -16.72 19.09
N PHE A 108 17.85 -16.36 19.69
CA PHE A 108 16.80 -17.30 20.10
C PHE A 108 16.23 -18.06 18.90
N ILE A 109 15.87 -17.35 17.82
CA ILE A 109 15.32 -17.97 16.60
C ILE A 109 16.33 -18.93 15.97
N HIS A 110 17.58 -18.49 15.79
CA HIS A 110 18.64 -19.30 15.17
C HIS A 110 18.96 -20.57 16.00
N THR A 111 19.07 -20.43 17.32
CA THR A 111 19.35 -21.56 18.22
C THR A 111 18.16 -22.53 18.29
N GLY A 112 16.93 -22.01 18.31
CA GLY A 112 15.71 -22.83 18.27
C GLY A 112 15.60 -23.66 17.00
N LEU A 113 15.86 -23.05 15.83
CA LEU A 113 15.90 -23.78 14.56
C LEU A 113 16.98 -24.86 14.55
N ARG A 114 18.19 -24.55 15.05
CA ARG A 114 19.28 -25.54 15.14
C ARG A 114 18.94 -26.70 16.08
N ALA A 115 18.31 -26.42 17.21
CA ALA A 115 17.90 -27.45 18.17
C ALA A 115 16.84 -28.38 17.56
N LEU A 116 15.85 -27.85 16.85
CA LEU A 116 14.83 -28.65 16.16
C LEU A 116 15.44 -29.57 15.10
N LEU A 117 16.40 -29.06 14.31
CA LEU A 117 17.07 -29.85 13.28
C LEU A 117 17.98 -30.94 13.85
N ASN A 118 18.52 -30.76 15.06
CA ASN A 118 19.37 -31.76 15.74
C ASN A 118 18.57 -32.93 16.37
N VAL A 119 17.24 -32.83 16.43
CA VAL A 119 16.37 -33.85 17.05
C VAL A 119 15.93 -34.93 16.03
N THR A 120 16.36 -34.80 14.77
CA THR A 120 16.19 -35.80 13.70
C THR A 120 17.53 -36.07 13.03
#